data_AF-A0A0C2Z5A2-F1
#
_entry.id   AF-A0A0C2Z5A2-F1
#
_cell.length_a   1.000
_cell.length_b   1.000
_cell.length_c   1.000
_cell.angle_alpha   90.00
_cell.angle_beta   90.00
_cell.angle_gamma   90.00
#
_symmetry.space_group_name_H-M   'P 1'
#
loop_
_entity.id
_entity.type
_entity.pdbx_description
1 polymer ?
#
loop_
_entity_poly.entity_id
_entity_poly.type
_entity_poly.pdbx_seq_one_letter_code
_entity_poly.pdbx_strand_id
1 'polypeptide(L)' 'MCPQTHTSDLPSTHDITNYIHNSFVKFISALKERLQGNNIGCISTTTDLWSVDQTKALFMGITAH' A
#
# COMPACT_ATOMS: atom_id res chain seq x y z
N MET A 1 5.68 -23.49 29.53
CA MET A 1 6.76 -22.55 29.17
C MET A 1 6.09 -21.34 28.54
N CYS A 2 6.01 -20.22 29.26
CA CYS A 2 5.42 -18.99 28.72
C CYS A 2 6.60 -18.11 28.28
N PRO A 3 6.79 -17.84 26.98
CA PRO A 3 7.88 -16.99 26.54
C PRO A 3 7.69 -15.59 27.15
N GLN A 4 8.72 -15.09 27.83
CA GLN A 4 8.75 -13.71 28.30
C GLN A 4 9.02 -12.82 27.09
N THR A 5 7.98 -12.15 26.60
CA THR A 5 8.11 -11.15 25.55
C THR A 5 8.56 -9.82 26.16
N HIS A 6 9.61 -9.24 25.58
CA HIS A 6 10.17 -7.94 25.95
C HIS A 6 9.83 -6.90 24.89
N THR A 7 9.86 -5.62 25.25
CA THR A 7 9.66 -4.51 24.31
C THR A 7 10.69 -4.47 23.19
N SER A 8 11.87 -5.04 23.42
CA SER A 8 12.91 -5.26 22.40
C SER A 8 12.51 -6.27 21.31
N ASP A 9 11.51 -7.11 21.58
CA ASP A 9 11.02 -8.10 20.62
C ASP A 9 9.99 -7.48 19.66
N LEU A 10 9.52 -6.26 19.96
CA LEU A 10 8.63 -5.52 19.09
C LEU A 10 9.45 -4.75 18.04
N PRO A 11 9.06 -4.80 16.76
CA PRO A 11 9.72 -4.00 15.74
C PRO A 11 9.53 -2.52 16.05
N SER A 12 10.59 -1.73 15.84
CA SER A 12 10.50 -0.29 16.01
C SER A 12 9.59 0.33 14.94
N THR A 13 9.17 1.58 15.14
CA THR A 13 8.45 2.33 14.09
C THR A 13 9.24 2.37 12.79
N HIS A 14 10.57 2.52 12.86
CA HIS A 14 11.42 2.52 11.67
C HIS A 14 11.37 1.19 10.92
N ASP A 15 11.43 0.07 11.64
CA ASP A 15 11.37 -1.28 11.06
C ASP A 15 10.01 -1.53 10.38
N ILE A 16 8.93 -1.11 11.02
CA ILE A 16 7.57 -1.22 10.46
C ILE A 16 7.45 -0.35 9.20
N THR A 17 7.91 0.91 9.24
CA THR A 17 7.86 1.80 8.08
C THR A 17 8.66 1.24 6.91
N ASN A 18 9.88 0.73 7.16
CA ASN A 18 10.70 0.11 6.13
C ASN A 18 10.04 -1.15 5.55
N TYR A 19 9.48 -2.00 6.41
CA TYR A 19 8.75 -3.19 5.96
C TYR A 19 7.58 -2.83 5.06
N ILE A 20 6.76 -1.86 5.46
CA ILE A 20 5.62 -1.36 4.68
C ILE A 20 6.11 -0.82 3.34
N HIS A 21 7.10 0.08 3.33
CA HIS A 21 7.65 0.66 2.12
C HIS A 21 8.14 -0.42 1.15
N ASN A 22 8.98 -1.33 1.62
CA ASN A 22 9.54 -2.41 0.80
C ASN A 22 8.45 -3.35 0.26
N SER A 23 7.43 -3.64 1.07
CA SER A 23 6.30 -4.47 0.66
C SER A 23 5.47 -3.80 -0.43
N PHE A 24 5.21 -2.49 -0.30
CA PHE A 24 4.52 -1.71 -1.32
C PHE A 24 5.33 -1.64 -2.62
N VAL A 25 6.64 -1.42 -2.55
CA VAL A 25 7.51 -1.41 -3.74
C VAL A 25 7.42 -2.75 -4.47
N LYS A 26 7.52 -3.88 -3.77
CA LYS A 26 7.39 -5.22 -4.37
C LYS A 26 6.01 -5.43 -4.99
N PHE A 27 4.95 -5.02 -4.29
CA PHE A 27 3.59 -5.12 -4.79
C PHE A 27 3.41 -4.33 -6.09
N ILE A 28 3.87 -3.07 -6.14
CA ILE A 28 3.76 -2.22 -7.34
C ILE A 28 4.53 -2.81 -8.51
N SER A 29 5.74 -3.34 -8.28
CA SER A 29 6.52 -4.01 -9.33
C SER A 29 5.78 -5.23 -9.91
N ALA A 30 5.24 -6.10 -9.05
CA ALA A 30 4.48 -7.26 -9.48
C ALA A 30 3.16 -6.87 -10.18
N LEU A 31 2.49 -5.81 -9.70
CA LEU A 31 1.30 -5.27 -10.34
C LEU A 31 1.64 -4.78 -11.75
N LYS A 32 2.70 -3.99 -11.91
CA LYS A 32 3.16 -3.50 -13.22
C LYS A 32 3.39 -4.64 -14.21
N GLU A 33 4.09 -5.70 -13.80
CA GLU A 33 4.32 -6.88 -14.64
C GLU A 33 3.00 -7.54 -15.08
N ARG A 34 2.03 -7.68 -14.17
CA ARG A 34 0.71 -8.25 -14.47
C ARG A 34 -0.12 -7.37 -15.41
N LEU A 35 -0.02 -6.05 -15.27
CA LEU A 35 -0.69 -5.08 -16.13
C LEU A 35 -0.08 -5.06 -17.54
N GLN A 36 1.24 -5.21 -17.64
CA GLN A 36 1.98 -5.25 -18.90
C GLN A 36 1.96 -6.61 -19.60
N GLY A 37 1.53 -7.67 -18.91
CA GLY A 37 1.34 -9.02 -19.47
C GLY A 37 0.10 -9.15 -20.36
N ASN A 38 -0.40 -10.37 -20.55
CA ASN A 38 -1.51 -10.65 -21.49
C ASN A 38 -2.89 -10.07 -21.11
N ASN A 39 -2.98 -9.22 -20.09
CA ASN A 39 -4.23 -8.60 -19.63
C ASN A 39 -4.52 -7.24 -20.27
N ILE A 40 -3.80 -6.88 -21.35
CA ILE A 40 -3.98 -5.60 -22.06
C ILE A 40 -5.44 -5.49 -22.52
N GLY A 41 -6.11 -4.43 -22.08
CA GLY A 41 -7.52 -4.14 -22.41
C GLY A 41 -8.54 -4.70 -21.42
N CYS A 42 -8.12 -5.50 -20.42
CA CYS A 42 -9.01 -6.05 -19.38
C CYS A 42 -8.94 -5.27 -18.06
N ILE A 43 -8.09 -4.26 -17.97
CA ILE A 43 -7.90 -3.46 -16.75
C ILE A 43 -8.77 -2.21 -16.85
N SER A 44 -9.55 -1.95 -15.82
CA SER A 44 -10.27 -0.69 -15.66
C SER A 44 -9.80 0.03 -14.40
N THR A 45 -9.93 1.35 -14.35
CA THR A 45 -9.62 2.11 -13.14
C THR A 45 -10.81 2.98 -12.75
N THR A 46 -11.14 2.97 -11.47
CA THR A 46 -12.03 3.94 -10.86
C THR A 46 -11.17 5.01 -10.19
N THR A 47 -11.40 6.26 -10.58
CA THR A 47 -10.77 7.42 -9.94
C THR A 47 -11.84 8.13 -9.12
N ASP A 48 -11.63 8.22 -7.82
CA ASP A 48 -12.51 8.92 -6.89
C ASP A 48 -11.82 10.20 -6.40
N LEU A 49 -12.53 11.31 -6.49
CA LEU A 49 -12.05 12.62 -6.09
C LEU A 49 -13.01 13.19 -5.06
N TRP A 50 -12.49 13.49 -3.88
CA TRP A 50 -13.30 14.05 -2.80
C TRP A 50 -12.48 15.03 -1.96
N SER A 51 -13.18 15.94 -1.29
CA SER A 51 -12.59 16.96 -0.45
C SER A 51 -13.10 16.83 0.98
N VAL A 52 -12.27 17.21 1.96
CA VAL A 52 -12.68 17.33 3.36
C VAL A 52 -12.31 18.69 3.89
N ASP A 53 -13.33 19.47 4.24
CA ASP A 53 -13.13 20.84 4.73
C ASP A 53 -12.27 20.89 6.00
N GLN A 54 -12.40 19.88 6.88
CA GLN A 54 -11.62 19.78 8.12
C GLN A 54 -10.11 19.68 7.86
N THR A 55 -9.71 18.95 6.81
CA THR A 55 -8.29 18.79 6.47
C THR A 55 -7.82 19.85 5.47
N LYS A 56 -8.76 20.62 4.88
CA LYS A 56 -8.51 21.57 3.78
C LYS A 56 -7.73 20.92 2.63
N ALA A 57 -7.97 19.63 2.39
CA ALA A 57 -7.25 18.83 1.41
C ALA A 57 -8.21 18.22 0.37
N LEU A 58 -7.65 17.98 -0.82
CA LEU A 58 -8.26 17.18 -1.87
C LEU A 58 -7.60 15.81 -1.87
N PHE A 59 -8.42 14.77 -1.94
CA PHE A 59 -7.97 13.39 -1.99
C PHE A 59 -8.32 12.79 -3.34
N MET A 60 -7.37 12.02 -3.88
CA MET A 60 -7.54 11.25 -5.11
C MET A 60 -7.31 9.78 -4.79
N GLY A 61 -8.40 9.02 -4.76
CA GLY A 61 -8.37 7.56 -4.70
C GLY A 61 -8.31 6.99 -6.10
N ILE A 62 -7.43 6.00 -6.33
CA ILE A 62 -7.38 5.25 -7.58
C ILE A 62 -7.49 3.76 -7.23
N THR A 63 -8.46 3.08 -7.83
CA THR A 63 -8.65 1.63 -7.69
C THR A 63 -8.61 1.01 -9.08
N ALA A 64 -7.74 0.01 -9.28
CA ALA A 64 -7.71 -0.79 -10.51
C ALA A 64 -8.50 -2.08 -10.31
N HIS A 65 -9.29 -2.46 -11.32
CA HIS A 65 -10.02 -3.73 -11.41
C HIS A 65 -9.49 -4.55 -12.57
#